data_AF-A0A496UDY7-F1
#
_entry.id   AF-A0A496UDY7-F1
#
_cell.length_a   1.000
_cell.length_b   1.000
_cell.length_c   1.000
_cell.angle_alpha   90.00
_cell.angle_beta   90.00
_cell.angle_gamma   90.00
#
_symmetry.space_group_name_H-M   'P 1'
#
loop_
_entity.id
_entity.type
_entity.pdbx_description
1 polymer ?
#
loop_
_entity_poly.entity_id
_entity_poly.type
_entity_poly.pdbx_seq_one_letter_code
_entity_poly.pdbx_strand_id
1 'polypeptide(L)' 'MKRIGVFVCHCGINIAETVDVKRVAEEALKMEGVAYSQDYIYMCSEPGQTLVREKIVEEKLDAVIIAACSPNL' A
#
# COMPACT_ATOMS: atom_id res chain seq x y z
N MET A 1 -16.15 -3.89 11.80
CA MET A 1 -15.60 -4.20 10.47
C MET A 1 -14.13 -3.79 10.50
N LYS A 2 -13.19 -4.63 10.06
CA LYS A 2 -11.76 -4.27 10.08
C LYS A 2 -11.49 -3.10 9.13
N ARG A 3 -10.63 -2.17 9.53
CA ARG A 3 -10.15 -1.04 8.73
C ARG A 3 -8.78 -1.39 8.15
N ILE A 4 -8.74 -1.80 6.89
CA ILE A 4 -7.52 -2.26 6.23
C ILE A 4 -6.91 -1.09 5.43
N GLY A 5 -5.59 -0.89 5.56
CA GLY A 5 -4.83 -0.02 4.67
C GLY A 5 -4.05 -0.83 3.64
N VAL A 6 -4.21 -0.51 2.35
CA VAL A 6 -3.53 -1.20 1.24
C VAL A 6 -2.49 -0.28 0.61
N PHE A 7 -1.22 -0.68 0.65
CA PHE A 7 -0.12 0.10 0.09
C PHE A 7 0.51 -0.65 -1.08
N VAL A 8 0.56 -0.03 -2.26
CA VAL A 8 1.04 -0.64 -3.50
C VAL A 8 2.43 -0.09 -3.86
N CYS A 9 3.44 -0.95 -3.93
CA CYS A 9 4.80 -0.54 -4.22
C CYS A 9 5.06 -0.48 -5.73
N HIS A 10 5.75 0.56 -6.20
CA HIS A 10 6.23 0.62 -7.59
C HIS A 10 7.51 -0.20 -7.78
N CYS A 11 8.31 -0.33 -6.71
CA CYS A 11 9.66 -0.86 -6.73
C CYS A 11 10.52 -0.19 -7.82
N GLY A 12 10.42 1.15 -7.90
CA GLY A 12 10.96 1.93 -9.01
C GLY A 12 10.20 1.60 -10.29
N ILE A 13 10.83 0.83 -11.18
CA ILE A 13 10.21 0.33 -12.41
C ILE A 13 9.90 -1.17 -12.36
N ASN A 14 10.43 -1.92 -11.39
CA ASN A 14 10.34 -3.38 -11.39
C ASN A 14 8.89 -3.90 -11.35
N ILE A 15 7.98 -3.18 -10.69
CA ILE A 15 6.54 -3.48 -10.68
C ILE A 15 5.81 -2.50 -11.61
N ALA A 16 6.06 -1.20 -11.47
CA ALA A 16 5.31 -0.16 -12.16
C ALA A 16 5.52 -0.09 -13.69
N GLU A 17 6.57 -0.70 -14.24
CA GLU A 17 6.76 -0.80 -15.70
C GLU A 17 5.70 -1.71 -16.35
N THR A 18 5.26 -2.74 -15.64
CA THR A 18 4.33 -3.75 -16.18
C THR A 18 2.94 -3.63 -15.57
N VAL A 19 2.84 -3.29 -14.28
CA VAL A 19 1.58 -3.22 -13.54
C VAL A 19 1.17 -1.76 -13.38
N ASP A 20 -0.09 -1.45 -13.70
CA ASP A 20 -0.70 -0.15 -13.39
C ASP A 20 -1.00 -0.06 -11.88
N VAL A 21 0.02 0.28 -11.12
CA VAL A 21 0.00 0.37 -9.65
C VAL A 21 -1.03 1.38 -9.13
N LYS A 22 -1.30 2.45 -9.88
CA LYS A 22 -2.32 3.45 -9.52
C LYS A 22 -3.71 2.84 -9.60
N ARG A 23 -4.02 2.19 -10.72
CA ARG A 23 -5.28 1.47 -10.88
C ARG A 23 -5.45 0.38 -9.82
N VAL A 24 -4.38 -0.34 -9.45
CA VAL A 24 -4.44 -1.34 -8.37
C VAL A 24 -4.85 -0.70 -7.04
N ALA A 25 -4.25 0.44 -6.66
CA ALA A 25 -4.62 1.16 -5.45
C ALA A 25 -6.09 1.66 -5.49
N GLU A 26 -6.52 2.22 -6.63
CA GLU A 26 -7.91 2.67 -6.82
C GLU A 26 -8.94 1.54 -6.71
N GLU A 27 -8.66 0.38 -7.28
CA GLU A 27 -9.54 -0.79 -7.19
C GLU A 27 -9.52 -1.40 -5.77
N ALA A 28 -8.37 -1.41 -5.10
CA ALA A 28 -8.27 -1.90 -3.73
C ALA A 28 -9.15 -1.08 -2.77
N LEU A 29 -9.23 0.24 -2.94
CA LEU A 29 -10.08 1.10 -2.11
C LEU A 29 -11.58 0.78 -2.22
N LYS A 30 -12.03 0.15 -3.31
CA LYS A 30 -13.43 -0.25 -3.51
C LYS A 30 -13.78 -1.56 -2.80
N MET A 31 -12.79 -2.30 -2.30
CA MET A 31 -13.00 -3.59 -1.64
C MET A 31 -13.56 -3.41 -0.22
N GLU A 32 -14.46 -4.31 0.18
CA GLU A 32 -15.06 -4.27 1.51
C GLU A 32 -13.99 -4.33 2.62
N GLY A 33 -14.04 -3.39 3.56
CA GLY A 33 -13.12 -3.30 4.69
C GLY A 33 -11.83 -2.54 4.41
N VAL A 34 -11.53 -2.18 3.15
CA VAL A 34 -10.40 -1.30 2.84
C VAL A 34 -10.80 0.15 3.15
N ALA A 35 -10.16 0.72 4.16
CA ALA A 35 -10.40 2.09 4.61
C ALA A 35 -9.45 3.09 3.96
N TYR A 36 -8.29 2.64 3.49
CA TYR A 36 -7.27 3.46 2.87
C TYR A 36 -6.53 2.67 1.79
N SER A 37 -6.20 3.30 0.66
CA SER A 37 -5.26 2.73 -0.30
C SER A 37 -4.44 3.80 -1.01
N GLN A 38 -3.16 3.50 -1.24
CA GLN A 38 -2.23 4.40 -1.92
C GLN A 38 -1.09 3.61 -2.58
N ASP A 39 -0.60 4.10 -3.73
CA ASP A 39 0.65 3.67 -4.34
C ASP A 39 1.84 4.57 -3.95
N TYR A 40 3.03 3.98 -3.81
CA TYR A 40 4.27 4.71 -3.51
C TYR A 40 5.50 4.02 -4.11
N ILE A 41 6.53 4.83 -4.40
CA ILE A 41 7.67 4.38 -5.21
C ILE A 41 8.49 3.26 -4.56
N TYR A 42 8.78 3.37 -3.27
CA TYR A 42 9.54 2.38 -2.50
C TYR A 42 8.97 2.22 -1.09
N MET A 43 8.06 1.26 -0.91
CA MET A 43 7.41 1.01 0.39
C MET A 43 8.39 0.59 1.50
N CYS A 44 9.52 -0.03 1.15
CA CYS A 44 10.55 -0.43 2.13
C CYS A 44 11.49 0.71 2.53
N SER A 45 11.51 1.82 1.80
CA SER A 45 12.34 2.98 2.13
C SER A 45 11.89 3.66 3.42
N GLU A 46 12.75 4.44 4.07
CA GLU A 46 12.39 5.20 5.27
C GLU A 46 11.14 6.09 5.05
N PRO A 47 11.03 6.87 3.96
CA PRO A 47 9.79 7.59 3.64
C PRO A 47 8.56 6.68 3.48
N GLY A 48 8.72 5.53 2.82
CA GLY A 48 7.63 4.56 2.65
C GLY A 48 7.17 3.96 3.97
N GLN A 49 8.09 3.63 4.88
CA GLN A 49 7.76 3.11 6.20
C GLN A 49 7.11 4.18 7.08
N THR A 50 7.59 5.43 7.02
CA THR A 50 7.00 6.55 7.75
C THR A 50 5.57 6.81 7.28
N LEU A 51 5.34 6.83 5.96
CA LEU A 51 4.01 6.93 5.38
C LEU A 51 3.04 5.88 5.94
N VAL A 52 3.47 4.61 6.03
CA VAL A 52 2.63 3.54 6.61
C VAL A 52 2.30 3.83 8.08
N ARG A 53 3.30 4.20 8.89
CA ARG A 53 3.09 4.49 10.32
C ARG A 53 2.14 5.66 10.53
N GLU A 54 2.31 6.73 9.77
CA GLU A 54 1.43 7.92 9.83
C GLU A 54 -0.01 7.53 9.47
N LYS A 55 -0.19 6.80 8.36
CA LYS A 55 -1.52 6.40 7.90
C LYS A 55 -2.21 5.39 8.81
N ILE A 56 -1.47 4.52 9.52
CA ILE A 56 -2.06 3.68 10.56
C ILE A 56 -2.76 4.52 11.63
N VAL A 57 -2.13 5.63 12.07
CA VAL A 57 -2.68 6.50 13.11
C VAL A 57 -3.79 7.39 12.56
N GLU A 58 -3.55 8.06 11.44
CA GLU A 58 -4.49 9.02 10.82
C GLU A 58 -5.79 8.34 10.41
N GLU A 59 -5.69 7.19 9.73
CA GLU A 59 -6.85 6.46 9.20
C GLU A 59 -7.39 5.42 10.19
N LYS A 60 -6.79 5.31 11.37
CA LYS A 60 -7.18 4.35 12.44
C LYS A 60 -7.28 2.92 11.89
N LEU A 61 -6.19 2.44 11.29
CA LEU A 61 -6.15 1.14 10.63
C LEU A 61 -6.01 0.00 11.65
N ASP A 62 -6.77 -1.07 11.45
CA ASP A 62 -6.70 -2.32 12.22
C ASP A 62 -5.71 -3.32 11.61
N ALA A 63 -5.41 -3.18 10.32
CA ALA A 63 -4.51 -4.06 9.57
C ALA A 63 -3.91 -3.34 8.36
N VAL A 64 -2.78 -3.83 7.89
CA VAL A 64 -2.11 -3.35 6.68
C VAL A 64 -1.84 -4.47 5.70
N ILE A 65 -1.93 -4.16 4.42
CA ILE A 65 -1.52 -5.01 3.30
C ILE A 65 -0.50 -4.19 2.50
N ILE A 66 0.64 -4.81 2.20
CA ILE A 66 1.67 -4.21 1.35
C ILE A 66 1.81 -5.08 0.11
N ALA A 67 1.31 -4.60 -1.03
CA ALA A 67 1.44 -5.25 -2.33
C ALA A 67 2.79 -4.84 -2.94
N ALA A 68 3.81 -5.66 -2.72
CA ALA A 68 5.19 -5.35 -3.10
C ALA A 68 5.97 -6.63 -3.47
N CYS A 69 7.19 -6.77 -2.95
CA CYS A 69 8.09 -7.89 -3.21
C CYS A 69 7.68 -9.17 -2.44
N SER A 70 8.47 -10.23 -2.61
CA SER A 70 8.35 -11.46 -1.81
C SER A 70 8.45 -11.19 -0.31
N PRO A 71 7.63 -11.85 0.53
CA PRO A 71 7.73 -11.75 2.00
C PRO A 71 8.99 -12.44 2.57
N ASN A 72 9.75 -13.17 1.75
CA ASN A 72 10.97 -13.86 2.16
C ASN A 72 12.25 -13.02 1.94
N LEU A 73 12.11 -11.74 1.55
CA LEU A 73 13.22 -10.81 1.32
C LEU A 73 13.59 -10.05 2.60
#